data_AF-A0A146FCH1-F1
#
_entry.id   AF-A0A146FCH1-F1
#
_cell.length_a   1.000
_cell.length_b   1.000
_cell.length_c   1.000
_cell.angle_alpha   90.00
_cell.angle_beta   90.00
_cell.angle_gamma   90.00
#
_symmetry.space_group_name_H-M   'P 1'
#
loop_
_entity.id
_entity.type
_entity.pdbx_description
1 polymer ?
#
loop_
_entity_poly.entity_id
_entity_poly.type
_entity_poly.pdbx_seq_one_letter_code
_entity_poly.pdbx_strand_id
1 'polypeptide(L)'
;MSGITDLQARLKELSTALSHIHPLVSRLKGFTTAVGQGDQPRLELGTEIHTRLKEAEEQLELLKVEVEALETATDTRRKGVDNEKESERERVIALAGRLAEDLKRTRGDFRNAQLQAKRNAEVARRKERELLFTRSQSAERKKQSSEKLTQDDIVMNASNDVTAALRRTHQLMQAELSRSQFAQETLGLCWFIIKTCRGNG
;
A
#
# COMPACT_ATOMS: atom_id res chain seq x y z
N MET A 1 -25.27 -1.62 -30.54
CA MET A 1 -24.01 -1.65 -31.30
C MET A 1 -23.46 -0.23 -31.23
N SER A 2 -22.50 0.04 -30.34
CA SER A 2 -21.82 1.33 -30.29
C SER A 2 -21.16 1.63 -31.63
N GLY A 3 -21.20 2.87 -32.09
CA GLY A 3 -20.53 3.28 -33.32
C GLY A 3 -19.01 3.31 -33.14
N ILE A 4 -18.26 3.25 -34.25
CA ILE A 4 -16.80 3.43 -34.26
C ILE A 4 -16.40 4.75 -33.60
N THR A 5 -17.22 5.79 -33.77
CA THR A 5 -17.04 7.11 -33.15
C THR A 5 -17.13 7.07 -31.63
N ASP A 6 -18.06 6.28 -31.09
CA ASP A 6 -18.24 6.14 -29.64
C ASP A 6 -17.05 5.41 -29.02
N LEU A 7 -16.56 4.36 -29.70
CA LEU A 7 -15.35 3.64 -29.35
C LEU A 7 -14.11 4.55 -29.35
N GLN A 8 -13.97 5.38 -30.38
CA GLN A 8 -12.89 6.37 -30.44
C GLN A 8 -12.95 7.39 -29.28
N ALA A 9 -14.15 7.83 -28.89
CA ALA A 9 -14.32 8.73 -27.75
C ALA A 9 -13.89 8.06 -26.44
N ARG A 10 -14.31 6.81 -26.21
CA ARG A 10 -13.92 6.04 -25.01
C ARG A 10 -12.43 5.71 -24.96
N LEU A 11 -11.80 5.40 -26.10
CA LEU A 11 -10.35 5.20 -26.16
C LEU A 11 -9.58 6.49 -25.85
N LYS A 12 -10.09 7.65 -26.29
CA LYS A 12 -9.53 8.95 -25.91
C LYS A 12 -9.68 9.19 -24.41
N GLU A 13 -10.83 8.90 -23.84
CA GLU A 13 -11.06 9.00 -22.39
C GLU A 13 -10.08 8.13 -21.60
N LEU A 14 -9.92 6.85 -21.97
CA LEU A 14 -8.94 5.96 -21.36
C LEU A 14 -7.50 6.48 -21.51
N SER A 15 -7.15 7.01 -22.68
CA SER A 15 -5.84 7.65 -22.90
C SER A 15 -5.63 8.86 -21.97
N THR A 16 -6.66 9.68 -21.75
CA THR A 16 -6.56 10.81 -20.82
C THR A 16 -6.45 10.35 -19.37
N ALA A 17 -7.18 9.30 -18.97
CA ALA A 17 -7.07 8.70 -17.64
C ALA A 17 -5.63 8.21 -17.37
N LEU A 18 -5.03 7.50 -18.31
CA LEU A 18 -3.63 7.05 -18.22
C LEU A 18 -2.65 8.22 -18.10
N SER A 19 -2.86 9.30 -18.86
CA SER A 19 -2.02 10.50 -18.78
C SER A 19 -2.06 11.18 -17.40
N HIS A 20 -3.19 11.08 -16.68
CA HIS A 20 -3.32 11.58 -15.32
C HIS A 20 -2.69 10.63 -14.27
N ILE A 21 -2.61 9.33 -14.54
CA ILE A 21 -2.02 8.34 -13.63
C ILE A 21 -0.48 8.42 -13.63
N HIS A 22 0.15 8.61 -14.79
CA HIS A 22 1.62 8.71 -14.93
C HIS A 22 2.32 9.70 -13.98
N PRO A 23 1.87 10.96 -13.83
CA PRO A 23 2.49 11.90 -12.90
C PRO A 23 2.31 11.47 -11.44
N LEU A 24 1.19 10.84 -11.08
CA LEU A 24 0.96 10.32 -9.73
C LEU A 24 1.93 9.18 -9.40
N VAL A 25 2.15 8.26 -10.34
CA VAL A 25 3.15 7.17 -10.20
C VAL A 25 4.56 7.75 -10.02
N SER A 26 4.91 8.77 -10.82
CA SER A 26 6.20 9.46 -10.73
C SER A 26 6.37 10.15 -9.37
N ARG A 27 5.30 10.80 -8.88
CA ARG A 27 5.27 11.43 -7.55
C ARG A 27 5.43 10.40 -6.43
N LEU A 28 4.76 9.24 -6.52
CA LEU A 28 4.91 8.17 -5.54
C LEU A 28 6.34 7.64 -5.52
N LYS A 29 6.96 7.42 -6.68
CA LYS A 29 8.34 6.95 -6.81
C LYS A 29 9.34 7.89 -6.11
N GLY A 30 9.12 9.19 -6.23
CA GLY A 30 9.92 10.24 -5.59
C GLY A 30 9.55 10.53 -4.13
N PHE A 31 8.54 9.86 -3.57
CA PHE A 31 8.04 10.18 -2.24
C PHE A 31 9.11 9.92 -1.16
N THR A 32 9.34 10.92 -0.33
CA THR A 32 10.19 10.84 0.87
C THR A 32 9.40 11.37 2.06
N THR A 33 9.32 10.61 3.14
CA THR A 33 8.62 11.04 4.37
C THR A 33 9.41 12.17 5.04
N ALA A 34 8.80 13.35 5.16
CA ALA A 34 9.32 14.40 6.02
C ALA A 34 9.15 14.01 7.51
N VAL A 35 10.06 14.47 8.36
CA VAL A 35 10.03 14.21 9.81
C VAL A 35 8.68 14.63 10.38
N GLY A 36 7.98 13.70 11.03
CA GLY A 36 6.67 13.95 11.67
C GLY A 36 5.43 13.82 10.77
N GLN A 37 5.56 13.65 9.44
CA GLN A 37 4.38 13.47 8.55
C GLN A 37 3.84 12.03 8.50
N GLY A 38 4.60 11.05 9.00
CA GLY A 38 4.21 9.64 8.96
C GLY A 38 4.10 9.08 7.53
N ASP A 39 3.55 7.87 7.42
CA ASP A 39 3.37 7.18 6.13
C ASP A 39 2.04 7.48 5.46
N GLN A 40 1.15 8.21 6.11
CA GLN A 40 -0.24 8.38 5.70
C GLN A 40 -0.36 8.99 4.28
N PRO A 41 0.35 10.08 3.91
CA PRO A 41 0.23 10.65 2.56
C PRO A 41 0.75 9.73 1.46
N ARG A 42 1.72 8.86 1.79
CA ARG A 42 2.23 7.83 0.85
C ARG A 42 1.17 6.77 0.59
N LEU A 43 0.49 6.34 1.64
CA LEU A 43 -0.57 5.32 1.55
C LEU A 43 -1.76 5.87 0.76
N GLU A 44 -2.18 7.09 1.05
CA GLU A 44 -3.27 7.78 0.34
C GLU A 44 -2.97 7.90 -1.16
N LEU A 45 -1.80 8.41 -1.53
CA LEU A 45 -1.38 8.49 -2.94
C LEU A 45 -1.33 7.09 -3.58
N GLY A 46 -0.86 6.08 -2.85
CA GLY A 46 -0.86 4.70 -3.31
C GLY A 46 -2.27 4.15 -3.57
N THR A 47 -3.22 4.43 -2.67
CA THR A 47 -4.63 4.02 -2.83
C THR A 47 -5.30 4.76 -3.98
N GLU A 48 -5.05 6.06 -4.15
CA GLU A 48 -5.59 6.85 -5.25
C GLU A 48 -5.14 6.31 -6.61
N ILE A 49 -3.83 6.02 -6.77
CA ILE A 49 -3.29 5.43 -7.99
C ILE A 49 -3.90 4.05 -8.25
N HIS A 50 -4.03 3.22 -7.20
CA HIS A 50 -4.60 1.89 -7.32
C HIS A 50 -6.05 1.93 -7.83
N THR A 51 -6.89 2.79 -7.25
CA THR A 51 -8.29 2.96 -7.66
C THR A 51 -8.39 3.41 -9.12
N ARG A 52 -7.64 4.45 -9.51
CA ARG A 52 -7.64 4.96 -10.90
C ARG A 52 -7.13 3.92 -11.91
N LEU A 53 -6.10 3.14 -11.55
CA LEU A 53 -5.61 2.05 -12.40
C LEU A 53 -6.65 0.96 -12.55
N LYS A 54 -7.35 0.60 -11.48
CA LYS A 54 -8.40 -0.41 -11.53
C LYS A 54 -9.57 0.03 -12.41
N GLU A 55 -10.02 1.28 -12.27
CA GLU A 55 -11.07 1.86 -13.12
C GLU A 55 -10.65 1.85 -14.61
N ALA A 56 -9.40 2.23 -14.91
CA ALA A 56 -8.87 2.18 -16.28
C ALA A 56 -8.78 0.73 -16.84
N GLU A 57 -8.46 -0.26 -16.00
CA GLU A 57 -8.45 -1.68 -16.38
C GLU A 57 -9.86 -2.17 -16.72
N GLU A 58 -10.84 -1.86 -15.87
CA GLU A 58 -12.25 -2.21 -16.09
C GLU A 58 -12.78 -1.58 -17.40
N GLN A 59 -12.45 -0.30 -17.66
CA GLN A 59 -12.78 0.37 -18.93
C GLN A 59 -12.14 -0.32 -20.14
N LEU A 60 -10.86 -0.70 -20.04
CA LEU A 60 -10.16 -1.40 -21.12
C LEU A 60 -10.75 -2.79 -21.38
N GLU A 61 -11.17 -3.52 -20.35
CA GLU A 61 -11.81 -4.83 -20.51
C GLU A 61 -13.13 -4.72 -21.28
N LEU A 62 -13.97 -3.73 -20.96
CA LEU A 62 -15.18 -3.44 -21.72
C LEU A 62 -14.87 -3.09 -23.18
N LEU A 63 -13.86 -2.24 -23.41
CA LEU A 63 -13.45 -1.84 -24.75
C LEU A 63 -12.90 -3.01 -25.57
N LYS A 64 -12.21 -3.97 -24.96
CA LYS A 64 -11.72 -5.17 -25.66
C LYS A 64 -12.86 -6.01 -26.23
N VAL A 65 -13.95 -6.19 -25.49
CA VAL A 65 -15.14 -6.92 -25.98
C VAL A 65 -15.75 -6.20 -27.18
N GLU A 66 -15.86 -4.87 -27.12
CA GLU A 66 -16.38 -4.06 -28.23
C GLU A 66 -15.45 -4.11 -29.47
N VAL A 67 -14.13 -4.14 -29.26
CA VAL A 67 -13.12 -4.25 -30.33
C VAL A 67 -13.12 -5.65 -30.97
N GLU A 68 -13.22 -6.72 -30.17
CA GLU A 68 -13.31 -8.10 -30.66
C GLU A 68 -14.60 -8.31 -31.50
N ALA A 69 -15.69 -7.67 -31.11
CA ALA A 69 -16.93 -7.64 -31.91
C ALA A 69 -16.75 -6.92 -33.25
N LEU A 70 -15.87 -5.90 -33.34
CA LEU A 70 -15.53 -5.25 -34.61
C LEU A 70 -14.63 -6.12 -35.49
N GLU A 71 -13.67 -6.84 -34.90
CA GLU A 71 -12.77 -7.77 -35.61
C GLU A 71 -13.58 -8.91 -36.24
N THR A 72 -14.43 -9.60 -35.46
CA THR A 72 -15.26 -10.72 -35.96
C THR A 72 -16.30 -10.29 -37.02
N ALA A 73 -16.74 -9.02 -37.00
CA ALA A 73 -17.63 -8.46 -38.03
C ALA A 73 -16.95 -8.25 -39.39
N THR A 74 -15.61 -8.32 -39.47
CA THR A 74 -14.85 -8.24 -40.73
C THR A 74 -14.77 -9.58 -41.46
N ASP A 75 -14.58 -10.69 -40.73
CA ASP A 75 -14.51 -12.05 -41.32
C ASP A 75 -15.80 -12.48 -42.04
N THR A 76 -16.95 -11.90 -41.66
CA THR A 76 -18.27 -12.26 -42.20
C THR A 76 -18.69 -11.44 -43.42
N ARG A 77 -18.03 -10.31 -43.72
CA ARG A 77 -18.40 -9.45 -44.86
C ARG A 77 -17.40 -9.57 -46.00
N ARG A 78 -17.86 -10.22 -47.08
CA ARG A 78 -17.19 -10.32 -48.38
C ARG A 78 -16.58 -8.97 -48.81
N LYS A 79 -15.25 -8.98 -48.91
CA LYS A 79 -14.33 -8.14 -49.69
C LYS A 79 -15.01 -7.14 -50.64
N GLY A 80 -14.85 -5.83 -50.38
CA GLY A 80 -14.64 -4.89 -51.49
C GLY A 80 -15.31 -3.52 -51.54
N VAL A 81 -15.90 -2.92 -50.48
CA VAL A 81 -16.60 -1.62 -50.68
C VAL A 81 -16.24 -0.47 -49.73
N ASP A 82 -15.58 -0.69 -48.58
CA ASP A 82 -15.42 0.39 -47.58
C ASP A 82 -14.01 0.45 -46.97
N ASN A 83 -13.01 0.65 -47.82
CA ASN A 83 -11.58 0.70 -47.44
C ASN A 83 -11.28 1.79 -46.39
N GLU A 84 -12.06 2.89 -46.40
CA GLU A 84 -11.92 3.99 -45.42
C GLU A 84 -12.45 3.58 -44.04
N LYS A 85 -13.63 2.95 -43.96
CA LYS A 85 -14.17 2.42 -42.69
C LYS A 85 -13.36 1.24 -42.16
N GLU A 86 -12.75 0.45 -43.05
CA GLU A 86 -11.80 -0.61 -42.68
C GLU A 86 -10.54 0.00 -42.05
N SER A 87 -9.96 1.03 -42.67
CA SER A 87 -8.82 1.76 -42.09
C SER A 87 -9.13 2.39 -40.73
N GLU A 88 -10.32 2.98 -40.55
CA GLU A 88 -10.74 3.53 -39.26
C GLU A 88 -10.84 2.46 -38.16
N ARG A 89 -11.32 1.26 -38.50
CA ARG A 89 -11.38 0.13 -37.56
C ARG A 89 -10.00 -0.36 -37.17
N GLU A 90 -9.11 -0.56 -38.15
CA GLU A 90 -7.73 -0.96 -37.90
C GLU A 90 -7.02 0.03 -36.96
N ARG A 91 -7.26 1.34 -37.13
CA ARG A 91 -6.74 2.37 -36.22
C ARG A 91 -7.29 2.23 -34.80
N VAL A 92 -8.57 1.93 -34.64
CA VAL A 92 -9.22 1.71 -33.34
C VAL A 92 -8.63 0.48 -32.64
N ILE A 93 -8.47 -0.63 -33.36
CA ILE A 93 -7.85 -1.86 -32.87
C ILE A 93 -6.41 -1.60 -32.42
N ALA A 94 -5.61 -0.96 -33.28
CA ALA A 94 -4.21 -0.64 -32.98
C ALA A 94 -4.08 0.28 -31.75
N LEU A 95 -4.95 1.29 -31.62
CA LEU A 95 -4.97 2.19 -30.47
C LEU A 95 -5.35 1.44 -29.17
N ALA A 96 -6.36 0.57 -29.21
CA ALA A 96 -6.75 -0.24 -28.07
C ALA A 96 -5.62 -1.18 -27.63
N GLY A 97 -4.92 -1.82 -28.57
CA GLY A 97 -3.75 -2.65 -28.31
C GLY A 97 -2.60 -1.87 -27.63
N ARG A 98 -2.28 -0.67 -28.15
CA ARG A 98 -1.28 0.21 -27.53
C ARG A 98 -1.67 0.59 -26.10
N LEU A 99 -2.92 1.03 -25.88
CA LEU A 99 -3.38 1.41 -24.55
C LEU A 99 -3.35 0.24 -23.56
N ALA A 100 -3.58 -0.99 -24.03
CA ALA A 100 -3.44 -2.19 -23.21
C ALA A 100 -1.99 -2.44 -22.76
N GLU A 101 -1.02 -2.25 -23.66
CA GLU A 101 0.40 -2.32 -23.30
C GLU A 101 0.82 -1.20 -22.36
N ASP A 102 0.37 0.03 -22.61
CA ASP A 102 0.68 1.19 -21.78
C ASP A 102 0.13 1.03 -20.35
N LEU A 103 -1.06 0.44 -20.21
CA LEU A 103 -1.63 0.12 -18.89
C LEU A 103 -0.76 -0.93 -18.18
N LYS A 104 -0.38 -2.01 -18.87
CA LYS A 104 0.51 -3.05 -18.31
C LYS A 104 1.85 -2.47 -17.86
N ARG A 105 2.45 -1.57 -18.64
CA ARG A 105 3.69 -0.85 -18.28
C ARG A 105 3.46 0.01 -17.04
N THR A 106 2.39 0.81 -17.03
CA THR A 106 2.05 1.69 -15.91
C THR A 106 1.83 0.91 -14.61
N ARG A 107 1.22 -0.28 -14.67
CA ARG A 107 1.05 -1.19 -13.52
C ARG A 107 2.40 -1.68 -12.99
N GLY A 108 3.32 -2.03 -13.88
CA GLY A 108 4.69 -2.40 -13.52
C GLY A 108 5.44 -1.24 -12.86
N ASP A 109 5.34 -0.05 -13.44
CA ASP A 109 5.94 1.17 -12.90
C ASP A 109 5.35 1.56 -11.54
N PHE A 110 4.05 1.39 -11.34
CA PHE A 110 3.40 1.59 -10.05
C PHE A 110 3.95 0.66 -8.98
N ARG A 111 4.12 -0.65 -9.28
CA ARG A 111 4.73 -1.60 -8.35
C ARG A 111 6.17 -1.21 -8.01
N ASN A 112 6.94 -0.79 -9.01
CA ASN A 112 8.31 -0.31 -8.80
C ASN A 112 8.34 0.96 -7.95
N ALA A 113 7.41 1.89 -8.20
CA ALA A 113 7.24 3.13 -7.43
C ALA A 113 6.87 2.83 -5.97
N GLN A 114 5.99 1.87 -5.70
CA GLN A 114 5.66 1.44 -4.33
C GLN A 114 6.89 0.90 -3.59
N LEU A 115 7.68 0.04 -4.24
CA LEU A 115 8.91 -0.50 -3.66
C LEU A 115 9.95 0.59 -3.39
N GLN A 116 10.12 1.52 -4.35
CA GLN A 116 11.05 2.63 -4.20
C GLN A 116 10.60 3.60 -3.10
N ALA A 117 9.32 3.96 -3.03
CA ALA A 117 8.76 4.79 -1.98
C ALA A 117 8.94 4.16 -0.60
N LYS A 118 8.74 2.83 -0.48
CA LYS A 118 8.98 2.09 0.77
C LYS A 118 10.46 2.16 1.17
N ARG A 119 11.37 1.92 0.23
CA ARG A 119 12.83 2.03 0.48
C ARG A 119 13.22 3.43 0.91
N ASN A 120 12.71 4.47 0.23
CA ASN A 120 12.98 5.86 0.57
C ASN A 120 12.50 6.22 1.97
N ALA A 121 11.29 5.78 2.35
CA ALA A 121 10.75 5.99 3.69
C ALA A 121 11.60 5.27 4.76
N GLU A 122 12.03 4.04 4.51
CA GLU A 122 12.91 3.31 5.43
C GLU A 122 14.29 3.98 5.60
N VAL A 123 14.87 4.46 4.49
CA VAL A 123 16.13 5.22 4.52
C VAL A 123 15.97 6.52 5.29
N ALA A 124 14.88 7.26 5.08
CA ALA A 124 14.59 8.49 5.81
C ALA A 124 14.46 8.23 7.32
N ARG A 125 13.71 7.20 7.72
CA ARG A 125 13.58 6.80 9.13
C ARG A 125 14.90 6.35 9.74
N ARG A 126 15.75 5.64 8.98
CA ARG A 126 17.06 5.23 9.47
C ARG A 126 17.96 6.43 9.74
N LYS A 127 17.98 7.40 8.82
CA LYS A 127 18.71 8.66 8.99
C LYS A 127 18.19 9.46 10.18
N GLU A 128 16.88 9.54 10.38
CA GLU A 128 16.28 10.18 11.55
C GLU A 128 16.73 9.50 12.85
N ARG A 129 16.66 8.15 12.93
CA ARG A 129 17.15 7.41 14.09
C ARG A 129 18.63 7.63 14.35
N GLU A 130 19.45 7.69 13.31
CA GLU A 130 20.89 7.94 13.43
C GLU A 130 21.19 9.37 13.90
N LEU A 131 20.45 10.37 13.42
CA LEU A 131 20.55 11.75 13.89
C LEU A 131 20.12 11.89 15.35
N LEU A 132 19.02 11.24 15.75
CA LEU A 132 18.57 11.20 17.14
C LEU A 132 19.60 10.52 18.04
N PHE A 133 20.16 9.39 17.61
CA PHE A 133 21.16 8.64 18.35
C PHE A 133 22.50 9.38 18.46
N THR A 134 22.93 10.08 17.41
CA THR A 134 24.13 10.93 17.44
C THR A 134 23.90 12.14 18.35
N ARG A 135 22.71 12.74 18.32
CA ARG A 135 22.33 13.85 19.22
C ARG A 135 22.30 13.40 20.67
N SER A 136 21.74 12.23 20.98
CA SER A 136 21.76 11.68 22.34
C SER A 136 23.19 11.35 22.76
N GLN A 137 23.98 10.60 21.98
CA GLN A 137 25.38 10.34 22.32
C GLN A 137 26.20 11.62 22.53
N SER A 138 25.98 12.67 21.74
CA SER A 138 26.64 13.95 21.92
C SER A 138 26.21 14.64 23.22
N ALA A 139 24.94 14.52 23.61
CA ALA A 139 24.41 15.03 24.87
C ALA A 139 24.92 14.21 26.09
N GLU A 140 24.90 12.88 26.01
CA GLU A 140 25.49 11.97 27.00
C GLU A 140 26.99 12.21 27.19
N ARG A 141 27.76 12.38 26.10
CA ARG A 141 29.19 12.72 26.17
C ARG A 141 29.43 14.09 26.79
N LYS A 142 28.59 15.09 26.48
CA LYS A 142 28.67 16.42 27.11
C LYS A 142 28.39 16.35 28.61
N LYS A 143 27.42 15.52 29.02
CA LYS A 143 27.07 15.29 30.43
C LYS A 143 28.15 14.52 31.20
N GLN A 144 28.74 13.48 30.59
CA GLN A 144 29.89 12.76 31.15
C GLN A 144 31.16 13.63 31.26
N SER A 145 31.33 14.63 30.40
CA SER A 145 32.46 15.56 30.51
C SER A 145 32.32 16.61 31.61
N SER A 146 31.10 16.87 32.12
CA SER A 146 30.86 17.84 33.21
C SER A 146 30.68 17.21 34.59
N GLU A 147 30.35 15.92 34.68
CA GLU A 147 30.13 15.25 35.96
C GLU A 147 31.22 14.21 36.20
N LYS A 148 32.16 14.53 37.11
CA LYS A 148 32.90 13.52 37.85
C LYS A 148 31.88 12.77 38.73
N LEU A 149 31.11 11.86 38.13
CA LEU A 149 30.13 11.05 38.84
C LEU A 149 30.88 10.21 39.86
N THR A 150 30.51 10.39 41.13
CA THR A 150 31.07 9.62 42.23
C THR A 150 30.53 8.19 42.15
N GLN A 151 31.25 7.23 42.75
CA GLN A 151 30.89 5.82 42.66
C GLN A 151 29.44 5.54 43.15
N ASP A 152 28.93 6.35 44.06
CA ASP A 152 27.57 6.28 44.58
C ASP A 152 26.50 6.59 43.51
N ASP A 153 26.76 7.53 42.59
CA ASP A 153 25.83 7.89 41.52
C ASP A 153 25.66 6.73 40.52
N ILE A 154 26.75 6.00 40.26
CA ILE A 154 26.77 4.82 39.38
C ILE A 154 25.94 3.70 40.00
N VAL A 155 26.12 3.46 41.31
CA VAL A 155 25.36 2.44 42.06
C VAL A 155 23.89 2.79 42.14
N MET A 156 23.54 4.06 42.35
CA MET A 156 22.16 4.54 42.39
C MET A 156 21.47 4.36 41.03
N ASN A 157 22.16 4.68 39.93
CA ASN A 157 21.61 4.49 38.59
C ASN A 157 21.41 2.99 38.25
N ALA A 158 22.39 2.13 38.57
CA ALA A 158 22.25 0.69 38.38
C ALA A 158 21.08 0.12 39.19
N SER A 159 20.87 0.62 40.42
CA SER A 159 19.74 0.23 41.27
C SER A 159 18.39 0.66 40.67
N ASN A 160 18.34 1.84 40.03
CA ASN A 160 17.15 2.32 39.33
C ASN A 160 16.83 1.46 38.10
N ASP A 161 17.84 1.06 37.32
CA ASP A 161 17.69 0.18 36.16
C ASP A 161 17.19 -1.21 36.55
N VAL A 162 17.75 -1.79 37.61
CA VAL A 162 17.27 -3.07 38.17
C VAL A 162 15.82 -2.95 38.64
N THR A 163 15.46 -1.84 39.31
CA THR A 163 14.08 -1.59 39.75
C THR A 163 13.13 -1.42 38.56
N ALA A 164 13.56 -0.75 37.50
CA ALA A 164 12.79 -0.57 36.28
C ALA A 164 12.59 -1.88 35.52
N ALA A 165 13.60 -2.75 35.50
CA ALA A 165 13.49 -4.10 34.93
C ALA A 165 12.50 -4.96 35.72
N LEU A 166 12.57 -4.93 37.06
CA LEU A 166 11.66 -5.68 37.92
C LEU A 166 10.20 -5.23 37.79
N ARG A 167 9.96 -3.92 37.65
CA ARG A 167 8.61 -3.38 37.38
C ARG A 167 8.08 -3.85 36.03
N ARG A 168 8.93 -3.89 35.00
CA ARG A 168 8.56 -4.42 33.67
C ARG A 168 8.18 -5.89 33.73
N THR A 169 8.96 -6.72 34.43
CA THR A 169 8.64 -8.14 34.59
C THR A 169 7.37 -8.36 35.40
N HIS A 170 7.14 -7.55 36.43
CA HIS A 170 5.91 -7.61 37.22
C HIS A 170 4.67 -7.28 36.38
N GLN A 171 4.73 -6.25 35.54
CA GLN A 171 3.63 -5.91 34.63
C GLN A 171 3.33 -7.02 33.63
N LEU A 172 4.37 -7.66 33.06
CA LEU A 172 4.19 -8.80 32.16
C LEU A 172 3.55 -10.01 32.87
N MET A 173 3.99 -10.30 34.09
CA MET A 173 3.43 -11.38 34.90
C MET A 173 1.96 -11.10 35.27
N GLN A 174 1.62 -9.87 35.64
CA GLN A 174 0.23 -9.47 35.89
C GLN A 174 -0.65 -9.63 34.64
N ALA A 175 -0.13 -9.27 33.46
CA ALA A 175 -0.86 -9.42 32.20
C ALA A 175 -1.15 -10.90 31.89
N GLU A 176 -0.18 -11.80 32.04
CA GLU A 176 -0.40 -13.24 31.79
C GLU A 176 -1.35 -13.88 32.82
N LEU A 177 -1.28 -13.50 34.10
CA LEU A 177 -2.24 -13.96 35.11
C LEU A 177 -3.67 -13.53 34.75
N SER A 178 -3.87 -12.28 34.34
CA SER A 178 -5.18 -11.78 33.91
C SER A 178 -5.72 -12.54 32.70
N ARG A 179 -4.84 -12.90 31.75
CA ARG A 179 -5.18 -13.67 30.57
C ARG A 179 -5.55 -15.12 30.89
N SER A 180 -4.84 -15.75 31.84
CA SER A 180 -5.12 -17.12 32.30
C SER A 180 -6.45 -17.21 33.04
N GLN A 181 -6.76 -16.24 33.91
CA GLN A 181 -8.04 -16.19 34.63
C GLN A 181 -9.20 -16.06 33.65
N PHE A 182 -9.09 -15.14 32.68
CA PHE A 182 -10.12 -14.93 31.67
C PHE A 182 -10.38 -16.18 30.83
N ALA A 183 -9.32 -16.90 30.43
CA ALA A 183 -9.45 -18.16 29.71
C ALA A 183 -10.21 -19.21 30.53
N GLN A 184 -9.93 -19.31 31.83
CA GLN A 184 -10.59 -20.27 32.72
C GLN A 184 -12.07 -19.95 32.96
N GLU A 185 -12.41 -18.67 33.15
CA GLU A 185 -13.81 -18.23 33.27
C GLU A 185 -14.60 -18.52 31.97
N THR A 186 -13.96 -18.28 30.82
CA THR A 186 -14.56 -18.54 29.49
C THR A 186 -14.81 -20.05 29.28
N LEU A 187 -13.86 -20.90 29.69
CA LEU A 187 -14.03 -22.36 29.65
C LEU A 187 -15.15 -22.83 30.60
N GLY A 188 -15.27 -22.24 31.79
CA GLY A 188 -16.34 -22.54 32.74
C GLY A 188 -17.73 -22.19 32.20
N LEU A 189 -17.86 -21.01 31.57
CA LEU A 189 -19.09 -20.57 30.90
C LEU A 189 -19.47 -21.47 29.72
N CYS A 190 -18.50 -21.81 28.86
CA CYS A 190 -18.73 -22.71 27.73
C CYS A 190 -19.16 -24.12 28.20
N TRP A 191 -18.52 -24.63 29.25
CA TRP A 191 -18.90 -25.92 29.85
C TRP A 191 -20.33 -25.89 30.43
N PHE A 192 -20.69 -24.81 31.12
CA PHE A 192 -22.04 -24.63 31.65
C PHE A 192 -23.09 -24.58 30.54
N ILE A 193 -22.85 -23.79 29.48
CA ILE A 193 -23.73 -23.69 28.31
C ILE A 193 -23.92 -25.05 27.64
N ILE A 194 -22.83 -25.81 27.41
CA ILE A 194 -22.90 -27.15 26.81
C ILE A 194 -23.74 -28.09 27.68
N LYS A 195 -23.56 -28.04 29.01
CA LYS A 195 -24.32 -28.90 29.94
C LYS A 195 -25.81 -28.54 29.95
N THR A 196 -26.15 -27.25 29.89
CA THR A 196 -27.54 -26.78 29.82
C THR A 196 -28.20 -27.14 28.47
N CYS A 197 -27.47 -27.02 27.35
CA CYS A 197 -27.98 -27.44 26.04
C CYS A 197 -28.19 -28.96 25.95
N ARG A 198 -27.42 -29.76 26.68
CA ARG A 198 -27.51 -31.24 26.65
C ARG A 198 -28.55 -31.82 27.61
N GLY A 199 -29.09 -31.02 28.54
CA GLY A 199 -30.12 -31.43 29.51
C GLY A 199 -31.56 -31.04 29.15
N ASN A 200 -31.77 -30.32 28.04
CA ASN A 200 -33.07 -29.83 27.55
C ASN A 200 -33.53 -30.56 26.26
N GLY A 201 -33.06 -31.79 26.03
CA GLY A 201 -33.46 -32.67 24.93
C GLY A 201 -34.19 -33.89 25.42
#